data_AF-A0A4U1C1Z0-F1
#
_entry.id   AF-A0A4U1C1Z0-F1
#
_cell.length_a   1.000
_cell.length_b   1.000
_cell.length_c   1.000
_cell.angle_alpha   90.00
_cell.angle_beta   90.00
_cell.angle_gamma   90.00
#
_symmetry.space_group_name_H-M   'P 1'
#
loop_
_entity.id
_entity.type
_entity.pdbx_description
1 polymer ?
#
loop_
_entity_poly.entity_id
_entity_poly.type
_entity_poly.pdbx_seq_one_letter_code
_entity_poly.pdbx_strand_id
1 'polypeptide(L)'
;MKKIWYLALIIFFPTSVFSQHIALTHSGTQYDSFENPVQTGFTKELSRKYAITIFPALNALLNFKGGSETAFKNLIFNRTVSGSTFNDIGLGNSNQLYLKNSFYLFTYRIYKTVNYNRELGFALQFKQDGKANISNESFAIFDSYKNFNKTSYLNIFNNKAYNQSYWQLSVNYRENYDEKWGFGGKFSLLNGATYSKMNISNSSLQINSSNSFISSFKGNYISSFGTDSLTYKKLLPNLKNLGLAISGGVSYTSKKGLYLTLNINDLGFIHWNKSTPNYTFDDEITVTNANSANAANRFSNAFGSIINNNLTNKKFNTTIDTKIVLAASKTFNNYKSVFVFSKSTFRSDGQIGLLNNFQKNAFNFGLNTIYDFNSGLNLGSQLLIKSPNSEFYIGSESLFPSYYLAKGYLKKDENIGKNNTKGTFYMGLNVNFGRKMQSMGNADEIPGLNDQETGFVVRLSPKERKQLQKKNKEIGKRRSKTNKRNN
;
A
#
# COMPACT_ATOMS: atom_id res chain seq x y z
N MET A 1 -12.90 -22.27 35.53
CA MET A 1 -12.16 -22.67 34.31
C MET A 1 -13.01 -22.59 33.03
N LYS A 2 -14.14 -23.31 32.88
CA LYS A 2 -14.92 -23.39 31.60
C LYS A 2 -15.19 -22.05 30.87
N LYS A 3 -15.43 -20.93 31.57
CA LYS A 3 -15.65 -19.59 30.96
C LYS A 3 -14.44 -19.06 30.15
N ILE A 4 -13.20 -19.49 30.42
CA ILE A 4 -12.01 -19.02 29.68
C ILE A 4 -11.96 -19.64 28.27
N TRP A 5 -12.43 -20.88 28.11
CA TRP A 5 -12.45 -21.56 26.81
C TRP A 5 -13.41 -20.90 25.81
N TYR A 6 -14.53 -20.34 26.27
CA TYR A 6 -15.42 -19.56 25.40
C TYR A 6 -14.78 -18.24 24.92
N LEU A 7 -14.00 -17.57 25.77
CA LEU A 7 -13.20 -16.40 25.36
C LEU A 7 -12.10 -16.77 24.35
N ALA A 8 -11.46 -17.92 24.50
CA ALA A 8 -10.52 -18.44 23.51
C ALA A 8 -11.21 -18.82 22.18
N LEU A 9 -12.40 -19.43 22.22
CA LEU A 9 -13.18 -19.77 21.03
C LEU A 9 -13.70 -18.54 20.27
N ILE A 10 -14.02 -17.44 20.96
CA ILE A 10 -14.38 -16.16 20.33
C ILE A 10 -13.20 -15.58 19.53
N ILE A 11 -11.96 -15.83 19.95
CA ILE A 11 -10.73 -15.44 19.21
C ILE A 11 -10.52 -16.34 17.96
N PHE A 12 -11.14 -17.52 17.90
CA PHE A 12 -11.00 -18.49 16.81
C PHE A 12 -12.10 -18.44 15.73
N PHE A 13 -12.94 -17.39 15.68
CA PHE A 13 -13.93 -17.22 14.61
C PHE A 13 -13.27 -16.87 13.24
N PRO A 14 -13.37 -17.74 12.21
CA PRO A 14 -12.67 -17.55 10.94
C PRO A 14 -13.44 -16.60 10.01
N THR A 15 -13.41 -15.30 10.31
CA THR A 15 -14.02 -14.26 9.46
C THR A 15 -13.03 -13.78 8.39
N SER A 16 -13.34 -14.06 7.12
CA SER A 16 -12.44 -14.05 5.95
C SER A 16 -11.42 -12.90 5.81
N VAL A 17 -10.26 -13.20 5.22
CA VAL A 17 -8.97 -12.50 5.38
C VAL A 17 -8.11 -12.64 4.06
N PHE A 18 -7.34 -11.63 3.57
CA PHE A 18 -6.51 -11.44 2.30
C PHE A 18 -5.65 -10.08 2.28
N SER A 19 -4.31 -9.93 2.37
CA SER A 19 -3.70 -8.62 2.86
C SER A 19 -2.93 -7.62 1.95
N GLN A 20 -2.54 -6.49 2.59
CA GLN A 20 -1.31 -5.69 2.35
C GLN A 20 -0.11 -6.29 3.08
N HIS A 21 1.07 -6.13 2.47
CA HIS A 21 2.36 -6.68 2.90
C HIS A 21 2.78 -6.32 4.33
N ILE A 22 3.32 -7.33 5.02
CA ILE A 22 3.76 -7.31 6.42
C ILE A 22 5.27 -7.48 6.58
N ALA A 23 6.03 -7.90 5.57
CA ALA A 23 7.44 -8.28 5.69
C ALA A 23 8.40 -7.21 6.25
N LEU A 24 8.07 -5.92 6.07
CA LEU A 24 8.82 -4.79 6.63
C LEU A 24 8.32 -4.35 8.02
N THR A 25 7.31 -5.01 8.59
CA THR A 25 6.77 -4.68 9.93
C THR A 25 7.82 -4.90 11.01
N HIS A 26 7.98 -3.93 11.91
CA HIS A 26 9.03 -3.90 12.94
C HIS A 26 10.46 -3.91 12.36
N SER A 27 10.66 -3.57 11.08
CA SER A 27 11.99 -3.23 10.54
C SER A 27 12.46 -1.84 11.01
N GLY A 28 11.52 -0.98 11.44
CA GLY A 28 11.77 0.42 11.76
C GLY A 28 12.31 1.20 10.56
N THR A 29 12.03 0.75 9.34
CA THR A 29 12.35 1.51 8.12
C THR A 29 11.47 2.75 8.03
N GLN A 30 11.84 3.72 7.19
CA GLN A 30 10.98 4.86 6.92
C GLN A 30 9.62 4.39 6.37
N TYR A 31 9.59 3.36 5.51
CA TYR A 31 8.35 2.74 5.02
C TYR A 31 7.48 2.17 6.15
N ASP A 32 8.04 1.32 7.02
CA ASP A 32 7.36 0.80 8.22
C ASP A 32 6.80 1.94 9.09
N SER A 33 7.56 3.03 9.24
CA SER A 33 7.16 4.22 10.00
C SER A 33 6.08 5.11 9.36
N PHE A 34 5.77 4.91 8.06
CA PHE A 34 4.70 5.65 7.35
C PHE A 34 3.43 4.81 7.12
N GLU A 35 3.54 3.49 6.99
CA GLU A 35 2.38 2.59 6.99
C GLU A 35 1.89 2.33 8.43
N ASN A 36 2.80 2.14 9.42
CA ASN A 36 2.48 1.92 10.84
C ASN A 36 2.88 3.15 11.70
N PRO A 37 1.95 4.05 12.08
CA PRO A 37 2.29 5.36 12.63
C PRO A 37 3.13 5.37 13.93
N VAL A 38 3.07 4.30 14.73
CA VAL A 38 3.79 4.21 16.01
C VAL A 38 5.25 3.75 15.88
N GLN A 39 5.66 3.25 14.71
CA GLN A 39 7.02 2.79 14.48
C GLN A 39 7.99 3.97 14.35
N THR A 40 9.18 3.83 14.94
CA THR A 40 10.26 4.82 14.84
C THR A 40 11.04 4.63 13.54
N GLY A 41 11.23 5.72 12.79
CA GLY A 41 12.10 5.73 11.59
C GLY A 41 13.56 6.05 11.90
N PHE A 42 13.88 6.40 13.15
CA PHE A 42 15.21 6.87 13.59
C PHE A 42 15.78 6.00 14.71
N THR A 43 17.11 5.97 14.79
CA THR A 43 17.87 5.38 15.90
C THR A 43 18.36 6.50 16.81
N LYS A 44 17.97 6.44 18.08
CA LYS A 44 18.36 7.39 19.13
C LYS A 44 19.90 7.54 19.18
N GLU A 45 20.40 8.75 19.43
CA GLU A 45 21.82 9.13 19.46
C GLU A 45 22.60 8.99 18.13
N LEU A 46 22.19 8.12 17.20
CA LEU A 46 22.99 7.78 16.00
C LEU A 46 22.43 8.37 14.69
N SER A 47 21.13 8.61 14.62
CA SER A 47 20.49 9.17 13.41
C SER A 47 20.60 10.69 13.33
N ARG A 48 20.70 11.18 12.09
CA ARG A 48 20.60 12.59 11.74
C ARG A 48 19.13 13.06 11.74
N LYS A 49 18.95 14.37 11.88
CA LYS A 49 17.67 15.02 12.17
C LYS A 49 16.57 14.84 11.11
N TYR A 50 16.92 14.75 9.85
CA TYR A 50 15.97 14.71 8.73
C TYR A 50 16.11 13.41 7.97
N ALA A 51 15.02 12.91 7.36
CA ALA A 51 15.02 11.75 6.48
C ALA A 51 14.26 12.06 5.19
N ILE A 52 14.72 11.54 4.06
CA ILE A 52 14.02 11.56 2.76
C ILE A 52 14.08 10.22 2.05
N THR A 53 13.06 9.97 1.23
CA THR A 53 13.10 8.96 0.16
C THR A 53 13.88 9.51 -1.04
N ILE A 54 14.89 8.78 -1.51
CA ILE A 54 15.66 9.11 -2.72
C ILE A 54 15.16 8.30 -3.92
N PHE A 55 14.86 7.01 -3.72
CA PHE A 55 14.17 6.19 -4.71
C PHE A 55 12.79 5.79 -4.15
N PRO A 56 11.68 6.02 -4.86
CA PRO A 56 10.33 5.75 -4.39
C PRO A 56 10.19 4.39 -3.71
N ALA A 57 9.51 4.34 -2.56
CA ALA A 57 9.20 3.06 -1.93
C ALA A 57 8.06 2.42 -2.72
N LEU A 58 8.40 1.43 -3.55
CA LEU A 58 7.48 0.69 -4.39
C LEU A 58 7.01 -0.56 -3.66
N ASN A 59 5.72 -0.86 -3.75
CA ASN A 59 5.15 -2.10 -3.28
C ASN A 59 4.00 -2.53 -4.20
N ALA A 60 4.01 -3.78 -4.67
CA ALA A 60 3.08 -4.30 -5.67
C ALA A 60 2.73 -5.77 -5.42
N LEU A 61 1.44 -6.09 -5.50
CA LEU A 61 0.88 -7.44 -5.50
C LEU A 61 0.01 -7.64 -6.75
N LEU A 62 0.22 -8.78 -7.39
CA LEU A 62 -0.67 -9.41 -8.35
C LEU A 62 -0.97 -10.83 -7.85
N ASN A 63 -2.23 -11.23 -7.83
CA ASN A 63 -2.64 -12.61 -7.54
C ASN A 63 -3.84 -12.97 -8.40
N PHE A 64 -3.64 -13.86 -9.37
CA PHE A 64 -4.70 -14.44 -10.19
C PHE A 64 -4.80 -15.94 -9.90
N LYS A 65 -6.02 -16.41 -9.60
CA LYS A 65 -6.30 -17.80 -9.22
C LYS A 65 -7.55 -18.33 -9.95
N GLY A 66 -7.43 -19.47 -10.62
CA GLY A 66 -8.54 -20.17 -11.27
C GLY A 66 -8.17 -20.91 -12.56
N GLY A 67 -9.16 -21.57 -13.17
CA GLY A 67 -8.95 -22.42 -14.36
C GLY A 67 -8.41 -21.70 -15.60
N SER A 68 -8.52 -20.37 -15.67
CA SER A 68 -8.01 -19.54 -16.77
C SER A 68 -6.60 -18.98 -16.52
N GLU A 69 -5.85 -19.51 -15.55
CA GLU A 69 -4.50 -19.03 -15.21
C GLU A 69 -3.55 -18.99 -16.42
N THR A 70 -3.56 -20.00 -17.28
CA THR A 70 -2.70 -20.03 -18.48
C THR A 70 -3.07 -18.93 -19.49
N ALA A 71 -4.36 -18.72 -19.77
CA ALA A 71 -4.82 -17.62 -20.62
C ALA A 71 -4.55 -16.24 -19.99
N PHE A 72 -4.65 -16.09 -18.66
CA PHE A 72 -4.29 -14.86 -17.98
C PHE A 72 -2.79 -14.56 -18.08
N LYS A 73 -1.92 -15.56 -17.88
CA LYS A 73 -0.47 -15.43 -18.11
C LYS A 73 -0.17 -15.04 -19.56
N ASN A 74 -0.76 -15.74 -20.53
CA ASN A 74 -0.55 -15.47 -21.95
C ASN A 74 -1.00 -14.03 -22.33
N LEU A 75 -2.10 -13.55 -21.74
CA LEU A 75 -2.57 -12.16 -21.89
C LEU A 75 -1.55 -11.14 -21.36
N ILE A 76 -0.88 -11.39 -20.23
CA ILE A 76 0.12 -10.46 -19.67
C ILE A 76 1.53 -10.64 -20.27
N PHE A 77 1.86 -11.80 -20.87
CA PHE A 77 3.17 -12.08 -21.46
C PHE A 77 3.21 -11.74 -22.96
N ASN A 78 2.19 -12.16 -23.71
CA ASN A 78 2.13 -12.11 -25.18
C ASN A 78 1.03 -11.20 -25.74
N ARG A 79 0.12 -10.71 -24.87
CA ARG A 79 -1.07 -9.92 -25.23
C ARG A 79 -2.14 -10.69 -26.00
N THR A 80 -2.14 -12.01 -25.87
CA THR A 80 -3.10 -12.93 -26.50
C THR A 80 -3.83 -13.75 -25.45
N VAL A 81 -5.16 -13.86 -25.57
CA VAL A 81 -5.97 -14.77 -24.75
C VAL A 81 -6.04 -16.10 -25.49
N SER A 82 -5.18 -17.06 -25.12
CA SER A 82 -5.21 -18.44 -25.63
C SER A 82 -4.37 -19.38 -24.75
N GLY A 83 -4.41 -20.69 -25.01
CA GLY A 83 -3.52 -21.68 -24.41
C GLY A 83 -4.02 -22.36 -23.12
N SER A 84 -5.27 -22.15 -22.71
CA SER A 84 -5.89 -22.87 -21.58
C SER A 84 -6.96 -23.85 -22.03
N THR A 85 -6.90 -25.08 -21.52
CA THR A 85 -7.96 -26.09 -21.68
C THR A 85 -9.17 -25.76 -20.79
N PHE A 86 -10.16 -25.06 -21.36
CA PHE A 86 -11.36 -24.62 -20.66
C PHE A 86 -12.39 -25.76 -20.43
N ASN A 87 -12.02 -26.76 -19.62
CA ASN A 87 -12.82 -27.99 -19.45
C ASN A 87 -14.20 -27.76 -18.77
N ASP A 88 -14.39 -26.63 -18.09
CA ASP A 88 -15.53 -26.33 -17.21
C ASP A 88 -16.61 -25.42 -17.85
N ILE A 89 -16.63 -25.25 -19.19
CA ILE A 89 -17.49 -24.26 -19.84
C ILE A 89 -18.99 -24.54 -19.63
N GLY A 90 -19.68 -23.55 -19.08
CA GLY A 90 -21.09 -23.61 -18.71
C GLY A 90 -21.35 -23.89 -17.23
N LEU A 91 -20.29 -23.96 -16.40
CA LEU A 91 -20.41 -24.03 -14.94
C LEU A 91 -20.34 -22.64 -14.27
N GLY A 92 -19.92 -21.59 -14.98
CA GLY A 92 -19.75 -20.25 -14.42
C GLY A 92 -18.58 -20.12 -13.44
N ASN A 93 -17.60 -21.03 -13.51
CA ASN A 93 -16.48 -21.10 -12.59
C ASN A 93 -15.65 -19.79 -12.62
N SER A 94 -15.62 -19.07 -11.50
CA SER A 94 -15.00 -17.74 -11.42
C SER A 94 -13.52 -17.78 -11.02
N ASN A 95 -12.67 -17.25 -11.87
CA ASN A 95 -11.31 -16.85 -11.52
C ASN A 95 -11.35 -15.61 -10.61
N GLN A 96 -10.36 -15.48 -9.72
CA GLN A 96 -10.21 -14.31 -8.85
C GLN A 96 -8.88 -13.61 -9.14
N LEU A 97 -8.98 -12.37 -9.61
CA LEU A 97 -7.87 -11.43 -9.76
C LEU A 97 -7.86 -10.45 -8.58
N TYR A 98 -6.69 -10.29 -7.96
CA TYR A 98 -6.39 -9.25 -6.98
C TYR A 98 -5.16 -8.48 -7.44
N LEU A 99 -5.21 -7.16 -7.34
CA LEU A 99 -4.13 -6.25 -7.66
C LEU A 99 -4.05 -5.17 -6.58
N LYS A 100 -2.86 -4.93 -6.02
CA LYS A 100 -2.66 -3.96 -4.94
C LYS A 100 -1.30 -3.28 -5.10
N ASN A 101 -1.30 -1.97 -5.35
CA ASN A 101 -0.09 -1.18 -5.51
C ASN A 101 -0.05 -0.06 -4.47
N SER A 102 1.12 0.21 -3.90
CA SER A 102 1.38 1.28 -2.94
C SER A 102 2.75 1.88 -3.23
N PHE A 103 2.78 3.12 -3.74
CA PHE A 103 3.99 3.80 -4.18
C PHE A 103 4.16 5.10 -3.40
N TYR A 104 5.13 5.19 -2.49
CA TYR A 104 5.55 6.47 -1.91
C TYR A 104 6.51 7.16 -2.86
N LEU A 105 6.06 8.21 -3.55
CA LEU A 105 6.92 8.98 -4.46
C LEU A 105 7.83 9.94 -3.70
N PHE A 106 7.36 10.45 -2.57
CA PHE A 106 8.10 11.35 -1.69
C PHE A 106 7.74 11.06 -0.25
N THR A 107 8.75 10.96 0.62
CA THR A 107 8.57 11.10 2.07
C THR A 107 9.63 12.05 2.62
N TYR A 108 9.26 12.77 3.68
CA TYR A 108 10.14 13.63 4.45
C TYR A 108 9.81 13.49 5.92
N ARG A 109 10.78 13.18 6.77
CA ARG A 109 10.58 12.97 8.22
C ARG A 109 11.58 13.78 9.03
N ILE A 110 11.14 14.27 10.18
CA ILE A 110 11.88 15.15 11.08
C ILE A 110 11.90 14.50 12.47
N TYR A 111 13.10 14.16 12.93
CA TYR A 111 13.34 13.79 14.32
C TYR A 111 13.40 15.07 15.17
N LYS A 112 12.38 15.32 15.99
CA LYS A 112 12.21 16.56 16.75
C LYS A 112 12.95 16.57 18.09
N THR A 113 12.80 15.53 18.91
CA THR A 113 13.45 15.45 20.23
C THR A 113 13.87 14.03 20.60
N VAL A 114 15.04 13.92 21.22
CA VAL A 114 15.67 12.66 21.62
C VAL A 114 15.00 12.03 22.83
N ASN A 115 14.65 12.82 23.85
CA ASN A 115 14.11 12.32 25.13
C ASN A 115 12.76 11.59 24.97
N TYR A 116 11.86 12.15 24.15
CA TYR A 116 10.51 11.63 23.91
C TYR A 116 10.40 10.90 22.56
N ASN A 117 11.52 10.61 21.90
CA ASN A 117 11.62 10.07 20.55
C ASN A 117 10.55 10.65 19.56
N ARG A 118 10.44 11.99 19.53
CA ARG A 118 9.38 12.70 18.79
C ARG A 118 9.70 12.78 17.31
N GLU A 119 8.76 12.38 16.47
CA GLU A 119 8.89 12.40 15.02
C GLU A 119 7.69 13.11 14.39
N LEU A 120 7.93 13.89 13.34
CA LEU A 120 6.91 14.48 12.46
C LEU A 120 7.29 14.15 11.02
N GLY A 121 6.35 13.66 10.21
CA GLY A 121 6.62 13.33 8.82
C GLY A 121 5.50 13.71 7.86
N PHE A 122 5.88 13.75 6.60
CA PHE A 122 5.07 14.14 5.45
C PHE A 122 5.30 13.11 4.34
N ALA A 123 4.25 12.69 3.64
CA ALA A 123 4.36 11.72 2.57
C ALA A 123 3.36 11.99 1.44
N LEU A 124 3.83 11.83 0.19
CA LEU A 124 2.98 11.76 -0.99
C LEU A 124 3.03 10.33 -1.54
N GLN A 125 1.86 9.69 -1.55
CA GLN A 125 1.69 8.28 -1.88
C GLN A 125 0.61 8.13 -2.95
N PHE A 126 0.80 7.19 -3.88
CA PHE A 126 -0.23 6.69 -4.77
C PHE A 126 -0.60 5.27 -4.34
N LYS A 127 -1.89 5.01 -4.12
CA LYS A 127 -2.41 3.67 -3.84
C LYS A 127 -3.36 3.25 -4.95
N GLN A 128 -3.28 2.00 -5.37
CA GLN A 128 -4.25 1.35 -6.25
C GLN A 128 -4.68 0.02 -5.65
N ASP A 129 -5.97 -0.26 -5.72
CA ASP A 129 -6.57 -1.46 -5.19
C ASP A 129 -7.61 -1.99 -6.19
N GLY A 130 -7.53 -3.26 -6.53
CA GLY A 130 -8.35 -3.88 -7.57
C GLY A 130 -8.70 -5.32 -7.26
N LYS A 131 -9.94 -5.68 -7.54
CA LYS A 131 -10.45 -7.05 -7.43
C LYS A 131 -11.39 -7.33 -8.60
N ALA A 132 -11.23 -8.48 -9.26
CA ALA A 132 -12.18 -8.95 -10.26
C ALA A 132 -12.45 -10.45 -10.11
N ASN A 133 -13.72 -10.81 -10.00
CA ASN A 133 -14.20 -12.17 -10.18
C ASN A 133 -14.64 -12.28 -11.65
N ILE A 134 -13.94 -13.11 -12.42
CA ILE A 134 -14.09 -13.25 -13.89
C ILE A 134 -14.30 -14.73 -14.22
N SER A 135 -15.43 -15.06 -14.82
CA SER A 135 -15.77 -16.41 -15.32
C SER A 135 -14.69 -16.98 -16.26
N ASN A 136 -14.49 -18.30 -16.24
CA ASN A 136 -13.67 -19.00 -17.24
C ASN A 136 -14.18 -18.71 -18.66
N GLU A 137 -15.49 -18.69 -18.82
CA GLU A 137 -16.20 -18.41 -20.06
C GLU A 137 -15.84 -17.02 -20.62
N SER A 138 -15.61 -16.02 -19.78
CA SER A 138 -15.15 -14.69 -20.23
C SER A 138 -13.73 -14.67 -20.77
N PHE A 139 -12.86 -15.62 -20.39
CA PHE A 139 -11.59 -15.82 -21.08
C PHE A 139 -11.80 -16.64 -22.37
N ALA A 140 -12.61 -17.69 -22.30
CA ALA A 140 -12.89 -18.59 -23.43
C ALA A 140 -13.49 -17.87 -24.65
N ILE A 141 -14.35 -16.86 -24.46
CA ILE A 141 -14.98 -16.11 -25.56
C ILE A 141 -14.01 -15.14 -26.27
N PHE A 142 -12.93 -14.71 -25.62
CA PHE A 142 -11.86 -13.91 -26.23
C PHE A 142 -10.79 -14.77 -26.92
N ASP A 143 -10.67 -16.05 -26.57
CA ASP A 143 -9.87 -17.06 -27.27
C ASP A 143 -10.62 -17.62 -28.49
N SER A 144 -11.76 -18.29 -28.28
CA SER A 144 -12.63 -18.75 -29.36
C SER A 144 -14.07 -19.06 -28.91
N TYR A 145 -15.04 -18.59 -29.68
CA TYR A 145 -16.44 -18.99 -29.50
C TYR A 145 -16.66 -20.51 -29.69
N LYS A 146 -15.73 -21.22 -30.36
CA LYS A 146 -15.76 -22.68 -30.53
C LYS A 146 -15.51 -23.48 -29.25
N ASN A 147 -14.99 -22.84 -28.21
CA ASN A 147 -14.82 -23.48 -26.90
C ASN A 147 -16.18 -23.81 -26.24
N PHE A 148 -17.26 -23.20 -26.73
CA PHE A 148 -18.62 -23.41 -26.29
C PHE A 148 -19.33 -24.43 -27.21
N ASN A 149 -19.73 -25.57 -26.62
CA ASN A 149 -20.29 -26.73 -27.31
C ASN A 149 -21.83 -26.87 -27.24
N LYS A 150 -22.52 -26.01 -26.47
CA LYS A 150 -23.99 -25.98 -26.38
C LYS A 150 -24.55 -24.81 -27.19
N THR A 151 -25.78 -24.95 -27.69
CA THR A 151 -26.50 -23.88 -28.41
C THR A 151 -26.89 -22.70 -27.53
N SER A 152 -27.01 -22.90 -26.20
CA SER A 152 -27.37 -21.84 -25.25
C SER A 152 -26.68 -22.03 -23.90
N TYR A 153 -26.31 -20.91 -23.29
CA TYR A 153 -25.76 -20.79 -21.94
C TYR A 153 -26.41 -19.60 -21.22
N LEU A 154 -26.63 -19.74 -19.92
CA LEU A 154 -27.20 -18.71 -19.06
C LEU A 154 -26.25 -18.38 -17.91
N ASN A 155 -26.17 -17.09 -17.55
CA ASN A 155 -25.40 -16.55 -16.42
C ASN A 155 -23.87 -16.77 -16.44
N ILE A 156 -23.33 -17.33 -17.52
CA ILE A 156 -21.89 -17.67 -17.65
C ILE A 156 -20.96 -16.45 -17.60
N PHE A 157 -21.42 -15.25 -17.94
CA PHE A 157 -20.59 -14.03 -17.94
C PHE A 157 -20.89 -13.10 -16.74
N ASN A 158 -21.45 -13.62 -15.64
CA ASN A 158 -21.85 -12.84 -14.45
C ASN A 158 -20.65 -12.35 -13.60
N ASN A 159 -19.81 -11.52 -14.22
CA ASN A 159 -18.56 -11.01 -13.69
C ASN A 159 -18.77 -9.83 -12.72
N LYS A 160 -17.85 -9.71 -11.75
CA LYS A 160 -17.84 -8.61 -10.76
C LYS A 160 -16.44 -8.05 -10.62
N ALA A 161 -16.21 -6.84 -11.14
CA ALA A 161 -14.91 -6.17 -11.13
C ALA A 161 -14.97 -4.81 -10.43
N TYR A 162 -13.86 -4.42 -9.82
CA TYR A 162 -13.68 -3.15 -9.14
C TYR A 162 -12.20 -2.75 -9.18
N ASN A 163 -11.94 -1.46 -9.42
CA ASN A 163 -10.63 -0.84 -9.27
C ASN A 163 -10.79 0.55 -8.67
N GLN A 164 -9.91 0.93 -7.75
CA GLN A 164 -9.86 2.26 -7.18
C GLN A 164 -8.41 2.68 -7.00
N SER A 165 -8.05 3.82 -7.59
CA SER A 165 -6.74 4.45 -7.38
C SER A 165 -6.89 5.87 -6.85
N TYR A 166 -5.98 6.25 -5.97
CA TYR A 166 -6.02 7.54 -5.29
C TYR A 166 -4.63 8.01 -4.86
N TRP A 167 -4.49 9.32 -4.81
CA TRP A 167 -3.39 9.99 -4.15
C TRP A 167 -3.69 10.14 -2.66
N GLN A 168 -2.68 9.99 -1.83
CA GLN A 168 -2.73 10.10 -0.38
C GLN A 168 -1.59 11.03 0.06
N LEU A 169 -1.94 12.28 0.38
CA LEU A 169 -1.04 13.26 1.00
C LEU A 169 -1.21 13.15 2.52
N SER A 170 -0.13 12.79 3.23
CA SER A 170 -0.20 12.46 4.65
C SER A 170 0.72 13.32 5.51
N VAL A 171 0.27 13.62 6.72
CA VAL A 171 1.10 14.10 7.83
C VAL A 171 1.02 13.06 8.94
N ASN A 172 2.15 12.65 9.51
CA ASN A 172 2.18 11.81 10.70
C ASN A 172 2.97 12.44 11.85
N TYR A 173 2.57 12.09 13.07
CA TYR A 173 3.23 12.49 14.31
C TYR A 173 3.32 11.28 15.24
N ARG A 174 4.45 11.16 15.93
CA ARG A 174 4.77 10.02 16.80
C ARG A 174 5.57 10.49 18.01
N GLU A 175 5.28 9.96 19.19
CA GLU A 175 6.12 10.15 20.38
C GLU A 175 6.11 8.96 21.33
N ASN A 176 7.15 8.86 22.16
CA ASN A 176 7.15 8.05 23.36
C ASN A 176 6.56 8.86 24.51
N TYR A 177 5.62 8.27 25.24
CA TYR A 177 5.08 8.82 26.49
C TYR A 177 6.02 8.49 27.67
N ASP A 178 6.44 7.22 27.76
CA ASP A 178 7.53 6.76 28.64
C ASP A 178 8.45 5.78 27.87
N GLU A 179 9.36 5.09 28.56
CA GLU A 179 10.25 4.11 27.94
C GLU A 179 9.53 2.87 27.37
N LYS A 180 8.27 2.65 27.76
CA LYS A 180 7.46 1.48 27.38
C LYS A 180 6.44 1.85 26.32
N TRP A 181 5.70 2.93 26.54
CA TRP A 181 4.55 3.34 25.75
C TRP A 181 4.91 4.37 24.70
N GLY A 182 4.56 4.06 23.46
CA GLY A 182 4.63 4.99 22.33
C GLY A 182 3.27 5.11 21.65
N PHE A 183 3.01 6.29 21.10
CA PHE A 183 1.78 6.61 20.37
C PHE A 183 2.13 7.25 19.03
N GLY A 184 1.32 6.97 18.01
CA GLY A 184 1.48 7.56 16.69
C GLY A 184 0.14 7.79 16.01
N GLY A 185 0.05 8.86 15.22
CA GLY A 185 -1.11 9.20 14.41
C GLY A 185 -0.69 9.66 13.01
N LYS A 186 -1.51 9.35 12.01
CA LYS A 186 -1.38 9.83 10.62
C LYS A 186 -2.72 10.41 10.18
N PHE A 187 -2.71 11.63 9.69
CA PHE A 187 -3.83 12.25 8.99
C PHE A 187 -3.52 12.29 7.50
N SER A 188 -4.49 11.95 6.66
CA SER A 188 -4.31 11.82 5.22
C SER A 188 -5.44 12.50 4.46
N LEU A 189 -5.08 13.47 3.61
CA LEU A 189 -5.94 13.98 2.54
C LEU A 189 -5.85 13.03 1.35
N LEU A 190 -7.00 12.58 0.85
CA LEU A 190 -7.11 11.68 -0.30
C LEU A 190 -7.64 12.45 -1.52
N ASN A 191 -7.18 12.07 -2.71
CA ASN A 191 -7.82 12.48 -3.97
C ASN A 191 -7.94 11.29 -4.92
N GLY A 192 -9.19 10.90 -5.22
CA GLY A 192 -9.54 9.81 -6.13
C GLY A 192 -9.14 10.11 -7.58
N ALA A 193 -8.18 9.33 -8.08
CA ALA A 193 -7.70 9.41 -9.46
C ALA A 193 -8.61 8.58 -10.39
N THR A 194 -8.77 7.29 -10.10
CA THR A 194 -9.74 6.43 -10.80
C THR A 194 -10.63 5.65 -9.85
N TYR A 195 -11.87 5.44 -10.27
CA TYR A 195 -12.76 4.42 -9.76
C TYR A 195 -13.41 3.73 -10.96
N SER A 196 -13.44 2.40 -10.96
CA SER A 196 -14.33 1.63 -11.82
C SER A 196 -14.96 0.49 -11.02
N LYS A 197 -16.22 0.17 -11.33
CA LYS A 197 -16.93 -0.97 -10.75
C LYS A 197 -17.93 -1.53 -11.76
N MET A 198 -17.73 -2.76 -12.19
CA MET A 198 -18.61 -3.50 -13.10
C MET A 198 -19.28 -4.65 -12.35
N ASN A 199 -20.57 -4.84 -12.55
CA ASN A 199 -21.33 -5.96 -12.00
C ASN A 199 -22.38 -6.40 -13.03
N ILE A 200 -22.14 -7.55 -13.65
CA ILE A 200 -23.09 -8.21 -14.55
C ILE A 200 -23.93 -9.15 -13.69
N SER A 201 -25.24 -8.89 -13.59
CA SER A 201 -26.16 -9.67 -12.77
C SER A 201 -26.76 -10.85 -13.52
N ASN A 202 -26.95 -10.69 -14.84
CA ASN A 202 -27.46 -11.72 -15.73
C ASN A 202 -26.74 -11.61 -17.07
N SER A 203 -26.59 -12.75 -17.73
CA SER A 203 -26.01 -12.83 -19.06
C SER A 203 -26.56 -14.05 -19.80
N SER A 204 -26.46 -14.06 -21.12
CA SER A 204 -26.64 -15.28 -21.91
C SER A 204 -25.65 -15.33 -23.08
N LEU A 205 -25.49 -16.52 -23.64
CA LEU A 205 -24.83 -16.76 -24.91
C LEU A 205 -25.65 -17.77 -25.69
N GLN A 206 -26.09 -17.42 -26.89
CA GLN A 206 -26.72 -18.31 -27.87
C GLN A 206 -25.79 -18.44 -29.06
N ILE A 207 -25.56 -19.67 -29.53
CA ILE A 207 -24.61 -19.97 -30.60
C ILE A 207 -25.36 -20.52 -31.80
N ASN A 208 -25.31 -19.78 -32.89
CA ASN A 208 -25.94 -20.13 -34.16
C ASN A 208 -24.95 -20.92 -35.01
N SER A 209 -25.43 -21.99 -35.64
CA SER A 209 -24.65 -22.80 -36.60
C SER A 209 -24.03 -21.95 -37.73
N SER A 210 -24.73 -20.89 -38.14
CA SER A 210 -24.32 -19.91 -39.16
C SER A 210 -23.23 -18.94 -38.71
N ASN A 211 -22.11 -19.44 -38.17
CA ASN A 211 -20.88 -18.66 -37.89
C ASN A 211 -21.14 -17.36 -37.08
N SER A 212 -22.05 -17.41 -36.11
CA SER A 212 -22.46 -16.24 -35.33
C SER A 212 -22.91 -16.62 -33.92
N PHE A 213 -22.84 -15.67 -33.00
CA PHE A 213 -23.42 -15.81 -31.66
C PHE A 213 -24.16 -14.54 -31.25
N ILE A 214 -25.16 -14.71 -30.39
CA ILE A 214 -25.90 -13.64 -29.73
C ILE A 214 -25.56 -13.72 -28.24
N SER A 215 -25.31 -12.60 -27.58
CA SER A 215 -25.02 -12.57 -26.14
C SER A 215 -25.69 -11.38 -25.48
N SER A 216 -26.59 -11.65 -24.54
CA SER A 216 -27.26 -10.61 -23.75
C SER A 216 -26.53 -10.31 -22.45
N PHE A 217 -26.56 -9.05 -22.02
CA PHE A 217 -25.90 -8.59 -20.80
C PHE A 217 -26.82 -7.65 -20.01
N LYS A 218 -27.04 -7.99 -18.74
CA LYS A 218 -27.73 -7.13 -17.76
C LYS A 218 -26.79 -6.78 -16.62
N GLY A 219 -26.66 -5.50 -16.31
CA GLY A 219 -25.77 -5.07 -15.25
C GLY A 219 -25.60 -3.57 -15.11
N ASN A 220 -24.62 -3.20 -14.30
CA ASN A 220 -24.23 -1.82 -14.09
C ASN A 220 -22.72 -1.62 -14.09
N TYR A 221 -22.29 -0.48 -14.61
CA TYR A 221 -20.89 -0.05 -14.65
C TYR A 221 -20.77 1.38 -14.13
N ILE A 222 -19.94 1.59 -13.11
CA ILE A 222 -19.61 2.93 -12.59
C ILE A 222 -18.17 3.22 -12.99
N SER A 223 -17.89 4.41 -13.52
CA SER A 223 -16.54 4.84 -13.90
C SER A 223 -16.32 6.33 -13.67
N SER A 224 -15.29 6.70 -12.91
CA SER A 224 -14.85 8.10 -12.73
C SER A 224 -14.19 8.71 -13.97
N PHE A 225 -14.00 7.93 -15.03
CA PHE A 225 -13.38 8.36 -16.28
C PHE A 225 -14.23 8.09 -17.53
N GLY A 226 -15.46 7.58 -17.36
CA GLY A 226 -16.35 7.14 -18.44
C GLY A 226 -15.93 5.82 -19.08
N THR A 227 -16.26 5.66 -20.36
CA THR A 227 -15.83 4.56 -21.26
C THR A 227 -14.60 4.92 -22.10
N ASP A 228 -14.14 6.17 -22.04
CA ASP A 228 -12.86 6.63 -22.59
C ASP A 228 -11.67 5.73 -22.21
N SER A 229 -10.64 5.72 -23.06
CA SER A 229 -9.35 5.15 -22.69
C SER A 229 -8.73 5.84 -21.46
N LEU A 230 -8.07 5.04 -20.61
CA LEU A 230 -7.37 5.53 -19.43
C LEU A 230 -6.04 6.20 -19.84
N THR A 231 -6.06 7.52 -20.01
CA THR A 231 -4.86 8.31 -20.26
C THR A 231 -4.15 8.69 -18.96
N TYR A 232 -2.83 8.81 -19.00
CA TYR A 232 -2.01 9.20 -17.82
C TYR A 232 -2.47 10.52 -17.18
N LYS A 233 -2.99 11.46 -17.98
CA LYS A 233 -3.57 12.73 -17.48
C LYS A 233 -4.73 12.52 -16.50
N LYS A 234 -5.51 11.42 -16.63
CA LYS A 234 -6.59 11.06 -15.69
C LYS A 234 -6.08 10.43 -14.38
N LEU A 235 -4.83 9.96 -14.34
CA LEU A 235 -4.18 9.46 -13.13
C LEU A 235 -3.58 10.57 -12.25
N LEU A 236 -3.39 11.78 -12.78
CA LEU A 236 -2.81 12.90 -12.04
C LEU A 236 -3.78 13.50 -10.99
N PRO A 237 -3.28 14.15 -9.93
CA PRO A 237 -4.12 14.78 -8.91
C PRO A 237 -5.01 15.90 -9.50
N ASN A 238 -6.30 15.63 -9.63
CA ASN A 238 -7.30 16.56 -10.18
C ASN A 238 -8.11 17.33 -9.11
N LEU A 239 -7.97 16.98 -7.82
CA LEU A 239 -8.72 17.54 -6.67
C LEU A 239 -10.25 17.48 -6.75
N LYS A 240 -10.83 16.72 -7.69
CA LYS A 240 -12.29 16.62 -7.89
C LYS A 240 -12.98 15.61 -6.96
N ASN A 241 -12.24 14.59 -6.52
CA ASN A 241 -12.78 13.47 -5.74
C ASN A 241 -12.07 13.39 -4.39
N LEU A 242 -12.34 14.38 -3.53
CA LEU A 242 -11.65 14.50 -2.24
C LEU A 242 -12.12 13.45 -1.24
N GLY A 243 -11.20 13.04 -0.37
CA GLY A 243 -11.46 12.12 0.72
C GLY A 243 -10.55 12.38 1.91
N LEU A 244 -10.81 11.69 3.02
CA LEU A 244 -10.02 11.78 4.24
C LEU A 244 -9.77 10.38 4.79
N ALA A 245 -8.59 10.17 5.37
CA ALA A 245 -8.28 9.01 6.18
C ALA A 245 -7.47 9.37 7.43
N ILE A 246 -7.64 8.57 8.47
CA ILE A 246 -6.90 8.64 9.73
C ILE A 246 -6.26 7.28 9.99
N SER A 247 -5.06 7.28 10.56
CA SER A 247 -4.44 6.10 11.16
C SER A 247 -3.97 6.43 12.56
N GLY A 248 -3.97 5.45 13.45
CA GLY A 248 -3.50 5.59 14.82
C GLY A 248 -2.86 4.30 15.31
N GLY A 249 -1.86 4.39 16.18
CA GLY A 249 -1.19 3.22 16.72
C GLY A 249 -0.61 3.44 18.12
N VAL A 250 -0.51 2.35 18.85
CA VAL A 250 0.09 2.27 20.19
C VAL A 250 1.15 1.16 20.21
N SER A 251 2.23 1.39 20.95
CA SER A 251 3.32 0.44 21.13
C SER A 251 3.64 0.23 22.60
N TYR A 252 3.99 -1.00 22.98
CA TYR A 252 4.43 -1.37 24.32
C TYR A 252 5.76 -2.13 24.29
N THR A 253 6.76 -1.61 24.99
CA THR A 253 8.05 -2.27 25.24
C THR A 253 8.10 -2.84 26.66
N SER A 254 8.24 -4.15 26.79
CA SER A 254 8.43 -4.81 28.09
C SER A 254 9.89 -4.68 28.58
N LYS A 255 10.08 -4.76 29.92
CA LYS A 255 11.42 -4.88 30.54
C LYS A 255 12.26 -6.08 30.03
N LYS A 256 11.64 -7.06 29.35
CA LYS A 256 12.30 -8.27 28.80
C LYS A 256 12.54 -8.21 27.28
N GLY A 257 12.46 -7.02 26.67
CA GLY A 257 12.77 -6.79 25.25
C GLY A 257 11.74 -7.31 24.25
N LEU A 258 10.56 -7.78 24.71
CA LEU A 258 9.40 -7.98 23.85
C LEU A 258 8.77 -6.61 23.54
N TYR A 259 8.60 -6.31 22.25
CA TYR A 259 7.99 -5.10 21.71
C TYR A 259 6.71 -5.45 20.95
N LEU A 260 5.58 -4.87 21.38
CA LEU A 260 4.24 -5.09 20.84
C LEU A 260 3.73 -3.80 20.18
N THR A 261 3.02 -3.90 19.06
CA THR A 261 2.24 -2.78 18.50
C THR A 261 0.84 -3.20 18.05
N LEU A 262 -0.08 -2.24 18.16
CA LEU A 262 -1.42 -2.28 17.59
C LEU A 262 -1.60 -0.99 16.77
N ASN A 263 -1.96 -1.12 15.50
CA ASN A 263 -2.22 0.01 14.61
C ASN A 263 -3.58 -0.17 13.92
N ILE A 264 -4.29 0.93 13.69
CA ILE A 264 -5.39 1.03 12.75
C ILE A 264 -4.89 1.92 11.61
N ASN A 265 -4.78 1.36 10.41
CA ASN A 265 -4.20 2.01 9.24
C ASN A 265 -5.29 2.37 8.23
N ASP A 266 -5.26 3.61 7.74
CA ASP A 266 -6.10 4.14 6.66
C ASP A 266 -7.62 3.94 6.87
N LEU A 267 -8.14 4.32 8.05
CA LEU A 267 -9.59 4.46 8.29
C LEU A 267 -10.11 5.71 7.58
N GLY A 268 -10.83 5.53 6.46
CA GLY A 268 -11.24 6.67 5.64
C GLY A 268 -12.17 6.36 4.47
N PHE A 269 -12.51 7.42 3.74
CA PHE A 269 -13.39 7.39 2.57
C PHE A 269 -12.99 8.43 1.51
N ILE A 270 -13.46 8.22 0.29
CA ILE A 270 -13.38 9.18 -0.83
C ILE A 270 -14.80 9.52 -1.28
N HIS A 271 -15.07 10.81 -1.49
CA HIS A 271 -16.27 11.31 -2.15
C HIS A 271 -16.04 11.41 -3.66
N TRP A 272 -16.84 10.69 -4.44
CA TRP A 272 -16.86 10.78 -5.90
C TRP A 272 -17.95 11.77 -6.31
N ASN A 273 -17.55 12.74 -7.14
CA ASN A 273 -18.36 13.92 -7.40
C ASN A 273 -19.61 13.59 -8.27
N LYS A 274 -20.49 14.58 -8.43
CA LYS A 274 -21.71 14.43 -9.26
C LYS A 274 -21.42 14.04 -10.72
N SER A 275 -20.26 14.40 -11.28
CA SER A 275 -19.88 14.08 -12.67
C SER A 275 -19.20 12.70 -12.79
N THR A 276 -19.69 11.71 -12.04
CA THR A 276 -19.24 10.32 -12.15
C THR A 276 -20.30 9.50 -12.89
N PRO A 277 -20.00 9.03 -14.11
CA PRO A 277 -20.81 8.06 -14.85
C PRO A 277 -21.18 6.79 -14.05
N ASN A 278 -22.48 6.54 -13.93
CA ASN A 278 -23.11 5.27 -13.57
C ASN A 278 -23.99 4.84 -14.74
N TYR A 279 -23.53 3.84 -15.47
CA TYR A 279 -24.19 3.22 -16.61
C TYR A 279 -25.02 2.00 -16.17
N THR A 280 -26.17 1.80 -16.80
CA THR A 280 -27.03 0.61 -16.61
C THR A 280 -27.42 0.02 -17.95
N PHE A 281 -27.15 -1.26 -18.16
CA PHE A 281 -27.35 -1.94 -19.44
C PHE A 281 -28.15 -3.23 -19.25
N ASP A 282 -28.94 -3.57 -20.27
CA ASP A 282 -29.89 -4.69 -20.34
C ASP A 282 -30.22 -4.90 -21.82
N ASP A 283 -29.25 -5.44 -22.57
CA ASP A 283 -29.14 -5.26 -24.02
C ASP A 283 -28.39 -6.45 -24.68
N GLU A 284 -28.45 -6.58 -26.02
CA GLU A 284 -27.96 -7.76 -26.76
C GLU A 284 -26.90 -7.43 -27.83
N ILE A 285 -25.82 -8.22 -27.87
CA ILE A 285 -24.82 -8.19 -28.94
C ILE A 285 -25.08 -9.34 -29.90
N THR A 286 -25.17 -9.06 -31.20
CA THR A 286 -25.03 -10.08 -32.26
C THR A 286 -23.65 -9.97 -32.91
N VAL A 287 -22.84 -11.03 -32.84
CA VAL A 287 -21.52 -11.11 -33.50
C VAL A 287 -21.60 -12.04 -34.71
N THR A 288 -21.67 -11.46 -35.91
CA THR A 288 -21.58 -12.18 -37.19
C THR A 288 -20.13 -12.53 -37.54
N ASN A 289 -19.90 -13.56 -38.35
CA ASN A 289 -18.56 -14.00 -38.78
C ASN A 289 -17.61 -14.27 -37.59
N ALA A 290 -18.07 -15.02 -36.59
CA ALA A 290 -17.36 -15.29 -35.35
C ALA A 290 -16.03 -16.05 -35.52
N ASN A 291 -15.82 -16.73 -36.65
CA ASN A 291 -14.53 -17.35 -37.03
C ASN A 291 -13.44 -16.36 -37.48
N SER A 292 -13.75 -15.08 -37.68
CA SER A 292 -12.75 -14.10 -38.13
C SER A 292 -11.84 -13.66 -36.98
N ALA A 293 -10.55 -13.40 -37.28
CA ALA A 293 -9.58 -12.91 -36.28
C ALA A 293 -10.01 -11.60 -35.58
N ASN A 294 -10.91 -10.81 -36.20
CA ASN A 294 -11.48 -9.59 -35.64
C ASN A 294 -12.79 -9.81 -34.85
N ALA A 295 -13.22 -11.05 -34.58
CA ALA A 295 -14.45 -11.32 -33.82
C ALA A 295 -14.36 -10.81 -32.37
N ALA A 296 -13.25 -11.08 -31.67
CA ALA A 296 -12.99 -10.58 -30.32
C ALA A 296 -13.04 -9.04 -30.23
N ASN A 297 -12.45 -8.35 -31.21
CA ASN A 297 -12.46 -6.89 -31.30
C ASN A 297 -13.89 -6.34 -31.52
N ARG A 298 -14.68 -6.98 -32.40
CA ARG A 298 -16.07 -6.56 -32.66
C ARG A 298 -17.00 -6.82 -31.46
N PHE A 299 -16.82 -7.94 -30.77
CA PHE A 299 -17.50 -8.23 -29.50
C PHE A 299 -17.17 -7.19 -28.43
N SER A 300 -15.88 -6.89 -28.21
CA SER A 300 -15.42 -5.87 -27.26
C SER A 300 -15.99 -4.49 -27.56
N ASN A 301 -15.97 -4.07 -28.83
CA ASN A 301 -16.53 -2.78 -29.26
C ASN A 301 -18.04 -2.70 -29.04
N ALA A 302 -18.80 -3.75 -29.40
CA ALA A 302 -20.24 -3.77 -29.20
C ALA A 302 -20.64 -3.78 -27.70
N PHE A 303 -19.88 -4.48 -26.85
CA PHE A 303 -20.04 -4.42 -25.39
C PHE A 303 -19.75 -3.02 -24.85
N GLY A 304 -18.73 -2.34 -25.38
CA GLY A 304 -18.45 -0.93 -25.10
C GLY A 304 -19.59 0.02 -25.51
N SER A 305 -20.26 -0.24 -26.64
CA SER A 305 -21.46 0.51 -27.06
C SER A 305 -22.62 0.30 -26.08
N ILE A 306 -22.96 -0.95 -25.74
CA ILE A 306 -24.04 -1.29 -24.81
C ILE A 306 -23.89 -0.58 -23.46
N ILE A 307 -22.67 -0.53 -22.92
CA ILE A 307 -22.39 0.19 -21.67
C ILE A 307 -22.77 1.67 -21.78
N ASN A 308 -22.58 2.32 -22.92
CA ASN A 308 -22.85 3.76 -23.07
C ASN A 308 -24.35 4.12 -23.15
N ASN A 309 -25.25 3.16 -23.42
CA ASN A 309 -26.65 3.45 -23.80
C ASN A 309 -27.46 4.20 -22.73
N ASN A 310 -27.31 3.91 -21.43
CA ASN A 310 -27.99 4.65 -20.35
C ASN A 310 -27.00 5.23 -19.33
N LEU A 311 -26.49 6.43 -19.61
CA LEU A 311 -25.63 7.19 -18.70
C LEU A 311 -26.45 7.96 -17.64
N THR A 312 -26.22 7.67 -16.36
CA THR A 312 -26.69 8.51 -15.23
C THR A 312 -25.50 9.05 -14.43
N ASN A 313 -25.44 10.36 -14.21
CA ASN A 313 -24.37 10.99 -13.42
C ASN A 313 -24.74 11.02 -11.92
N LYS A 314 -23.95 10.37 -11.06
CA LYS A 314 -24.27 10.20 -9.63
C LYS A 314 -23.06 10.43 -8.71
N LYS A 315 -23.28 11.19 -7.63
CA LYS A 315 -22.32 11.30 -6.51
C LYS A 315 -22.43 10.06 -5.61
N PHE A 316 -21.31 9.60 -5.04
CA PHE A 316 -21.30 8.52 -4.04
C PHE A 316 -20.04 8.55 -3.17
N ASN A 317 -20.04 7.79 -2.08
CA ASN A 317 -18.88 7.63 -1.20
C ASN A 317 -18.32 6.21 -1.34
N THR A 318 -17.00 6.06 -1.21
CA THR A 318 -16.32 4.76 -1.13
C THR A 318 -15.42 4.74 0.08
N THR A 319 -15.52 3.71 0.93
CA THR A 319 -14.48 3.41 1.92
C THR A 319 -13.17 3.04 1.21
N ILE A 320 -12.03 3.32 1.83
CA ILE A 320 -10.75 2.75 1.43
C ILE A 320 -10.44 1.49 2.26
N ASP A 321 -9.35 0.80 1.93
CA ASP A 321 -8.94 -0.46 2.55
C ASP A 321 -8.27 -0.26 3.93
N THR A 322 -9.11 0.08 4.90
CA THR A 322 -8.77 0.21 6.33
C THR A 322 -8.32 -1.12 6.92
N LYS A 323 -7.24 -1.10 7.70
CA LYS A 323 -6.68 -2.29 8.36
C LYS A 323 -6.47 -2.11 9.84
N ILE A 324 -6.48 -3.23 10.55
CA ILE A 324 -5.94 -3.43 11.89
C ILE A 324 -4.66 -4.25 11.72
N VAL A 325 -3.56 -3.83 12.37
CA VAL A 325 -2.28 -4.54 12.38
C VAL A 325 -1.85 -4.75 13.82
N LEU A 326 -1.67 -6.01 14.21
CA LEU A 326 -1.11 -6.46 15.49
C LEU A 326 0.24 -7.08 15.22
N ALA A 327 1.30 -6.61 15.89
CA ALA A 327 2.64 -7.14 15.69
C ALA A 327 3.41 -7.28 17.02
N ALA A 328 4.19 -8.35 17.13
CA ALA A 328 4.97 -8.67 18.32
C ALA A 328 6.38 -9.12 17.89
N SER A 329 7.42 -8.50 18.43
CA SER A 329 8.81 -8.88 18.10
C SER A 329 9.71 -8.95 19.30
N LYS A 330 10.72 -9.83 19.23
CA LYS A 330 11.84 -9.87 20.16
C LYS A 330 13.15 -10.10 19.41
N THR A 331 14.18 -9.37 19.83
CA THR A 331 15.56 -9.55 19.34
C THR A 331 16.32 -10.48 20.30
N PHE A 332 17.09 -11.40 19.72
CA PHE A 332 17.93 -12.40 20.35
C PHE A 332 19.33 -12.26 19.73
N ASN A 333 20.10 -11.29 20.22
CA ASN A 333 21.40 -10.90 19.65
C ASN A 333 21.28 -10.59 18.14
N ASN A 334 21.87 -11.43 17.27
CA ASN A 334 21.86 -11.27 15.80
C ASN A 334 20.55 -11.74 15.11
N TYR A 335 19.54 -12.18 15.85
CA TYR A 335 18.28 -12.69 15.29
C TYR A 335 17.07 -11.92 15.83
N LYS A 336 16.20 -11.41 14.97
CA LYS A 336 14.93 -10.78 15.36
C LYS A 336 13.74 -11.55 14.77
N SER A 337 12.93 -12.12 15.66
CA SER A 337 11.65 -12.73 15.29
C SER A 337 10.54 -11.69 15.39
N VAL A 338 9.62 -11.67 14.42
CA VAL A 338 8.41 -10.85 14.42
C VAL A 338 7.21 -11.73 14.06
N PHE A 339 6.22 -11.81 14.95
CA PHE A 339 4.87 -12.27 14.60
C PHE A 339 4.05 -11.06 14.16
N VAL A 340 3.30 -11.20 13.07
CA VAL A 340 2.36 -10.17 12.59
C VAL A 340 1.02 -10.81 12.23
N PHE A 341 -0.06 -10.19 12.71
CA PHE A 341 -1.42 -10.40 12.26
C PHE A 341 -1.93 -9.09 11.63
N SER A 342 -2.61 -9.18 10.49
CA SER A 342 -3.25 -8.05 9.83
C SER A 342 -4.66 -8.44 9.40
N LYS A 343 -5.62 -7.51 9.49
CA LYS A 343 -7.01 -7.69 9.06
C LYS A 343 -7.52 -6.39 8.43
N SER A 344 -8.17 -6.47 7.28
CA SER A 344 -8.95 -5.35 6.74
C SER A 344 -10.36 -5.34 7.34
N THR A 345 -10.89 -4.16 7.62
CA THR A 345 -12.17 -3.99 8.32
C THR A 345 -13.38 -4.24 7.42
N PHE A 346 -13.35 -3.75 6.17
CA PHE A 346 -14.54 -3.70 5.29
C PHE A 346 -14.60 -4.81 4.25
N ARG A 347 -13.67 -5.75 4.31
CA ARG A 347 -13.44 -6.75 3.28
C ARG A 347 -13.04 -8.08 3.90
N SER A 348 -13.03 -9.11 3.07
CA SER A 348 -12.38 -10.38 3.35
C SER A 348 -10.85 -10.27 3.34
N ASP A 349 -10.25 -9.15 3.79
CA ASP A 349 -8.82 -8.82 3.61
C ASP A 349 -8.01 -8.94 4.96
N GLY A 350 -6.66 -9.09 4.94
CA GLY A 350 -5.73 -9.47 6.06
C GLY A 350 -4.71 -10.63 5.85
N GLN A 351 -3.73 -10.85 6.75
CA GLN A 351 -2.62 -11.84 6.66
C GLN A 351 -2.14 -12.30 8.06
N ILE A 352 -1.45 -13.45 8.15
CA ILE A 352 -0.61 -13.84 9.30
C ILE A 352 0.81 -14.11 8.82
N GLY A 353 1.84 -13.69 9.57
CA GLY A 353 3.23 -14.02 9.24
C GLY A 353 4.16 -14.16 10.45
N LEU A 354 5.18 -15.00 10.27
CA LEU A 354 6.36 -15.10 11.13
C LEU A 354 7.58 -14.66 10.32
N LEU A 355 8.17 -13.53 10.68
CA LEU A 355 9.27 -12.88 9.97
C LEU A 355 10.58 -13.11 10.73
N ASN A 356 11.53 -13.80 10.11
CA ASN A 356 12.77 -14.25 10.75
C ASN A 356 13.94 -13.45 10.18
N ASN A 357 14.35 -12.40 10.89
CA ASN A 357 15.34 -11.42 10.43
C ASN A 357 16.71 -11.72 11.04
N PHE A 358 17.71 -11.99 10.20
CA PHE A 358 19.08 -12.31 10.58
C PHE A 358 19.99 -11.12 10.31
N GLN A 359 20.56 -10.53 11.36
CA GLN A 359 21.23 -9.24 11.36
C GLN A 359 22.73 -9.38 11.63
N LYS A 360 23.55 -8.80 10.76
CA LYS A 360 25.02 -8.73 10.90
C LYS A 360 25.50 -7.37 10.42
N ASN A 361 25.95 -6.53 11.36
CA ASN A 361 26.29 -5.12 11.13
C ASN A 361 25.11 -4.40 10.44
N ALA A 362 25.34 -3.74 9.30
CA ALA A 362 24.29 -3.08 8.53
C ALA A 362 23.44 -4.04 7.67
N PHE A 363 23.79 -5.32 7.54
CA PHE A 363 23.04 -6.27 6.70
C PHE A 363 21.97 -6.99 7.53
N ASN A 364 20.75 -7.03 7.00
CA ASN A 364 19.64 -7.83 7.52
C ASN A 364 19.05 -8.68 6.38
N PHE A 365 19.05 -9.99 6.54
CA PHE A 365 18.41 -10.95 5.65
C PHE A 365 17.18 -11.54 6.34
N GLY A 366 15.99 -11.37 5.76
CA GLY A 366 14.74 -11.87 6.33
C GLY A 366 14.18 -13.05 5.56
N LEU A 367 13.85 -14.14 6.26
CA LEU A 367 13.07 -15.27 5.75
C LEU A 367 11.70 -15.30 6.43
N ASN A 368 10.63 -15.22 5.65
CA ASN A 368 9.30 -14.91 6.15
C ASN A 368 8.31 -16.01 5.77
N THR A 369 7.69 -16.63 6.77
CA THR A 369 6.59 -17.60 6.54
C THR A 369 5.28 -16.83 6.67
N ILE A 370 4.54 -16.67 5.58
CA ILE A 370 3.35 -15.80 5.50
C ILE A 370 2.15 -16.63 5.04
N TYR A 371 1.16 -16.79 5.92
CA TYR A 371 -0.15 -17.28 5.55
C TYR A 371 -1.00 -16.10 5.05
N ASP A 372 -1.00 -15.93 3.74
CA ASP A 372 -1.94 -15.06 3.04
C ASP A 372 -3.16 -15.90 2.68
N PHE A 373 -4.18 -15.80 3.52
CA PHE A 373 -5.47 -16.49 3.44
C PHE A 373 -6.15 -16.46 2.04
N ASN A 374 -5.73 -15.60 1.11
CA ASN A 374 -6.19 -15.55 -0.29
C ASN A 374 -5.54 -16.63 -1.17
N SER A 375 -4.26 -16.88 -0.93
CA SER A 375 -3.38 -17.71 -1.76
C SER A 375 -2.78 -18.92 -1.02
N GLY A 376 -2.93 -18.99 0.30
CA GLY A 376 -2.42 -20.04 1.18
C GLY A 376 -1.10 -19.68 1.85
N LEU A 377 -0.29 -20.70 2.15
CA LEU A 377 1.04 -20.54 2.71
C LEU A 377 2.02 -20.04 1.64
N ASN A 378 2.75 -18.98 1.96
CA ASN A 378 3.78 -18.39 1.11
C ASN A 378 5.10 -18.30 1.89
N LEU A 379 6.21 -18.45 1.17
CA LEU A 379 7.55 -18.14 1.67
C LEU A 379 8.03 -16.84 1.02
N GLY A 380 8.36 -15.86 1.85
CA GLY A 380 8.94 -14.58 1.46
C GLY A 380 10.42 -14.48 1.85
N SER A 381 11.14 -13.60 1.17
CA SER A 381 12.54 -13.30 1.44
C SER A 381 12.81 -11.81 1.21
N GLN A 382 13.68 -11.21 2.03
CA GLN A 382 14.08 -9.81 1.90
C GLN A 382 15.56 -9.59 2.20
N LEU A 383 16.14 -8.62 1.50
CA LEU A 383 17.43 -8.02 1.78
C LEU A 383 17.19 -6.58 2.22
N LEU A 384 17.71 -6.23 3.40
CA LEU A 384 17.66 -4.89 3.98
C LEU A 384 19.07 -4.50 4.42
N ILE A 385 19.67 -3.52 3.74
CA ILE A 385 20.91 -2.87 4.17
C ILE A 385 20.49 -1.62 4.94
N LYS A 386 20.76 -1.57 6.24
CA LYS A 386 20.32 -0.50 7.14
C LYS A 386 21.45 -0.01 8.05
N SER A 387 21.76 1.27 7.95
CA SER A 387 22.54 2.02 8.93
C SER A 387 21.62 2.99 9.69
N PRO A 388 22.09 3.68 10.74
CA PRO A 388 21.34 4.76 11.38
C PRO A 388 21.00 5.94 10.45
N ASN A 389 21.61 6.02 9.26
CA ASN A 389 21.49 7.17 8.35
C ASN A 389 21.23 6.81 6.88
N SER A 390 21.05 5.55 6.55
CA SER A 390 20.74 5.08 5.19
C SER A 390 20.07 3.72 5.25
N GLU A 391 19.10 3.50 4.36
CA GLU A 391 18.47 2.20 4.20
C GLU A 391 18.13 1.92 2.75
N PHE A 392 18.49 0.72 2.30
CA PHE A 392 18.04 0.12 1.06
C PHE A 392 17.36 -1.21 1.39
N TYR A 393 16.20 -1.47 0.81
CA TYR A 393 15.58 -2.78 0.89
C TYR A 393 14.98 -3.23 -0.44
N ILE A 394 14.92 -4.55 -0.61
CA ILE A 394 14.27 -5.23 -1.72
C ILE A 394 13.79 -6.61 -1.25
N GLY A 395 12.61 -7.04 -1.69
CA GLY A 395 12.08 -8.33 -1.29
C GLY A 395 10.78 -8.75 -1.97
N SER A 396 10.31 -9.94 -1.57
CA SER A 396 9.08 -10.58 -2.02
C SER A 396 8.45 -11.33 -0.86
N GLU A 397 7.12 -11.34 -0.76
CA GLU A 397 6.37 -12.13 0.23
C GLU A 397 5.95 -13.51 -0.32
N SER A 398 6.25 -13.77 -1.59
CA SER A 398 5.83 -14.96 -2.32
C SER A 398 6.91 -15.28 -3.33
N LEU A 399 8.08 -15.66 -2.81
CA LEU A 399 9.36 -15.74 -3.52
C LEU A 399 9.27 -16.63 -4.76
N PHE A 400 8.82 -17.88 -4.60
CA PHE A 400 8.75 -18.82 -5.72
C PHE A 400 7.69 -18.43 -6.77
N PRO A 401 6.43 -18.09 -6.43
CA PRO A 401 5.48 -17.56 -7.40
C PRO A 401 6.00 -16.33 -8.15
N SER A 402 6.60 -15.36 -7.44
CA SER A 402 7.12 -14.13 -8.04
C SER A 402 8.30 -14.40 -8.98
N TYR A 403 9.19 -15.33 -8.62
CA TYR A 403 10.27 -15.81 -9.49
C TYR A 403 9.71 -16.48 -10.75
N TYR A 404 8.72 -17.37 -10.63
CA TYR A 404 8.11 -18.03 -11.79
C TYR A 404 7.34 -17.07 -12.68
N LEU A 405 6.61 -16.10 -12.12
CA LEU A 405 5.93 -15.05 -12.86
C LEU A 405 6.92 -14.18 -13.66
N ALA A 406 8.00 -13.71 -13.01
CA ALA A 406 9.03 -12.93 -13.68
C ALA A 406 9.77 -13.74 -14.76
N LYS A 407 10.06 -15.02 -14.49
CA LYS A 407 10.70 -15.93 -15.45
C LYS A 407 9.80 -16.25 -16.65
N GLY A 408 8.50 -16.44 -16.42
CA GLY A 408 7.49 -16.61 -17.46
C GLY A 408 7.37 -15.37 -18.34
N TYR A 409 7.27 -14.18 -17.73
CA TYR A 409 7.24 -12.90 -18.45
C TYR A 409 8.50 -12.68 -19.31
N LEU A 410 9.69 -12.91 -18.75
CA LEU A 410 10.96 -12.74 -19.47
C LEU A 410 11.17 -13.78 -20.59
N LYS A 411 10.64 -15.00 -20.43
CA LYS A 411 10.71 -16.06 -21.45
C LYS A 411 9.52 -16.09 -22.42
N LYS A 412 8.47 -15.31 -22.16
CA LYS A 412 7.18 -15.34 -22.88
C LYS A 412 6.47 -16.70 -22.86
N ASP A 413 6.63 -17.43 -21.76
CA ASP A 413 6.14 -18.82 -21.60
C ASP A 413 5.20 -18.92 -20.39
N GLU A 414 3.90 -19.06 -20.68
CA GLU A 414 2.80 -19.22 -19.73
C GLU A 414 2.84 -20.54 -18.94
N ASN A 415 3.58 -21.54 -19.41
CA ASN A 415 3.70 -22.85 -18.77
C ASN A 415 4.71 -22.81 -17.59
N ILE A 416 5.48 -21.73 -17.45
CA ILE A 416 6.40 -21.53 -16.33
C ILE A 416 5.63 -21.25 -15.04
N GLY A 417 5.91 -22.05 -14.02
CA GLY A 417 5.25 -21.99 -12.71
C GLY A 417 3.93 -22.74 -12.70
N LYS A 418 3.91 -23.87 -11.99
CA LYS A 418 2.68 -24.57 -11.62
C LYS A 418 2.09 -23.90 -10.36
N ASN A 419 0.76 -23.88 -10.24
CA ASN A 419 -0.05 -23.19 -9.22
C ASN A 419 -0.21 -21.66 -9.43
N ASN A 420 -1.17 -21.10 -8.68
CA ASN A 420 -1.66 -19.71 -8.68
C ASN A 420 -0.67 -18.67 -9.23
N THR A 421 -1.12 -17.89 -10.21
CA THR A 421 -0.33 -16.83 -10.86
C THR A 421 -0.20 -15.61 -9.94
N LYS A 422 0.78 -15.65 -9.04
CA LYS A 422 1.04 -14.64 -8.00
C LYS A 422 2.42 -14.00 -8.14
N GLY A 423 2.47 -12.67 -8.00
CA GLY A 423 3.69 -11.88 -7.88
C GLY A 423 3.58 -10.89 -6.73
N THR A 424 4.63 -10.77 -5.94
CA THR A 424 4.76 -9.75 -4.88
C THR A 424 6.16 -9.17 -4.92
N PHE A 425 6.27 -7.84 -4.92
CA PHE A 425 7.54 -7.14 -5.03
C PHE A 425 7.51 -5.83 -4.23
N TYR A 426 8.55 -5.57 -3.46
CA TYR A 426 8.77 -4.26 -2.82
C TYR A 426 10.24 -3.87 -2.82
N MET A 427 10.49 -2.57 -2.90
CA MET A 427 11.83 -1.98 -2.79
C MET A 427 11.78 -0.51 -2.33
N GLY A 428 12.89 0.04 -1.86
CA GLY A 428 13.02 1.47 -1.59
C GLY A 428 14.41 1.88 -1.11
N LEU A 429 14.72 3.18 -1.21
CA LEU A 429 15.97 3.79 -0.75
C LEU A 429 15.69 5.09 0.00
N ASN A 430 16.04 5.14 1.29
CA ASN A 430 15.89 6.33 2.14
C ASN A 430 17.22 6.71 2.80
N VAL A 431 17.44 8.00 3.06
CA VAL A 431 18.67 8.55 3.66
C VAL A 431 18.34 9.62 4.69
N ASN A 432 19.08 9.61 5.80
CA ASN A 432 18.96 10.61 6.86
C ASN A 432 20.13 11.62 6.79
N PHE A 433 19.83 12.91 6.96
CA PHE A 433 20.74 14.03 6.74
C PHE A 433 20.54 15.17 7.76
N GLY A 434 21.45 16.15 7.76
CA GLY A 434 21.54 17.21 8.78
C GLY A 434 22.38 16.80 9.99
N ARG A 435 22.28 17.56 11.09
CA ARG A 435 23.00 17.30 12.36
C ARG A 435 22.55 15.97 13.00
N LYS A 436 23.42 15.31 13.77
CA LYS A 436 23.04 14.15 14.61
C LYS A 436 22.02 14.57 15.68
N MET A 437 21.14 13.66 16.08
CA MET A 437 20.18 13.86 17.16
C MET A 437 20.61 13.09 18.39
N GLN A 438 21.42 13.75 19.22
CA GLN A 438 22.04 13.21 20.43
C GLN A 438 21.45 13.84 21.70
N SER A 439 21.47 13.10 22.79
CA SER A 439 21.26 13.63 24.13
C SER A 439 22.49 14.44 24.57
N MET A 440 22.32 15.37 25.52
CA MET A 440 23.37 16.32 25.89
C MET A 440 24.65 15.67 26.44
N GLY A 441 24.56 14.46 27.02
CA GLY A 441 25.73 13.69 27.49
C GLY A 441 26.50 12.96 26.38
N ASN A 442 25.89 12.78 25.20
CA ASN A 442 26.47 12.09 24.04
C ASN A 442 26.63 13.01 22.82
N ALA A 443 26.58 14.33 23.00
CA ALA A 443 26.51 15.28 21.90
C ALA A 443 27.90 15.55 21.30
N ASP A 444 28.12 15.14 20.04
CA ASP A 444 29.32 15.51 19.26
C ASP A 444 29.43 17.04 19.09
N GLU A 445 28.28 17.72 19.07
CA GLU A 445 28.14 19.16 18.88
C GLU A 445 27.17 19.73 19.92
N ILE A 446 27.68 20.45 20.93
CA ILE A 446 26.83 21.27 21.80
C ILE A 446 26.65 22.65 21.15
N PRO A 447 25.41 23.07 20.78
CA PRO A 447 25.17 24.36 20.15
C PRO A 447 25.63 25.53 21.04
N GLY A 448 26.40 26.46 20.47
CA GLY A 448 26.97 27.59 21.21
C GLY A 448 28.25 27.31 22.01
N LEU A 449 28.76 26.07 22.01
CA LEU A 449 30.04 25.71 22.66
C LEU A 449 31.19 25.49 21.66
N ASN A 450 30.87 25.05 20.42
CA ASN A 450 31.83 24.94 19.30
C ASN A 450 31.61 26.02 18.21
N ASP A 451 30.76 27.02 18.44
CA ASP A 451 30.59 28.16 17.52
C ASP A 451 31.79 29.12 17.64
N GLN A 452 32.92 28.81 16.99
CA GLN A 452 34.08 29.72 16.94
C GLN A 452 33.80 31.04 16.19
N GLU A 453 32.68 31.16 15.48
CA GLU A 453 32.31 32.38 14.74
C GLU A 453 30.94 32.96 15.13
N THR A 454 30.95 34.27 15.45
CA THR A 454 29.79 35.17 15.53
C THR A 454 28.74 34.94 16.65
N GLY A 455 29.18 34.89 17.91
CA GLY A 455 28.30 35.15 19.05
C GLY A 455 27.55 36.50 18.92
N PHE A 456 26.38 36.63 19.57
CA PHE A 456 25.38 37.71 19.35
C PHE A 456 25.98 39.13 19.26
N VAL A 457 26.99 39.45 20.08
CA VAL A 457 27.67 40.76 20.11
C VAL A 457 28.33 41.14 18.78
N VAL A 458 28.76 40.15 17.98
CA VAL A 458 29.34 40.37 16.64
C VAL A 458 28.27 40.76 15.62
N ARG A 459 27.01 40.30 15.80
CA ARG A 459 25.89 40.58 14.89
C ARG A 459 25.25 41.95 15.13
N LEU A 460 25.60 42.62 16.23
CA LEU A 460 25.20 44.00 16.54
C LEU A 460 25.93 45.01 15.65
N SER A 461 25.20 46.04 15.21
CA SER A 461 25.77 47.19 14.51
C SER A 461 26.74 47.99 15.40
N PRO A 462 27.64 48.82 14.81
CA PRO A 462 28.54 49.67 15.58
C PRO A 462 27.83 50.64 16.54
N LYS A 463 26.56 51.00 16.28
CA LYS A 463 25.75 51.83 17.19
C LYS A 463 25.31 51.05 18.42
N GLU A 464 24.77 49.85 18.24
CA GLU A 464 24.29 48.98 19.33
C GLU A 464 25.45 48.49 20.22
N ARG A 465 26.60 48.12 19.61
CA ARG A 465 27.83 47.79 20.36
C ARG A 465 28.25 48.95 21.28
N LYS A 466 28.23 50.20 20.79
CA LYS A 466 28.54 51.39 21.60
C LYS A 466 27.51 51.64 22.71
N GLN A 467 26.22 51.39 22.46
CA GLN A 467 25.17 51.50 23.49
C GLN A 467 25.35 50.46 24.61
N LEU A 468 25.61 49.20 24.27
CA LEU A 468 25.86 48.14 25.26
C LEU A 468 27.15 48.38 26.05
N GLN A 469 28.21 48.88 25.42
CA GLN A 469 29.43 49.30 26.13
C GLN A 469 29.17 50.44 27.13
N LYS A 470 28.33 51.44 26.79
CA LYS A 470 27.90 52.48 27.75
C LYS A 470 27.10 51.87 28.91
N LYS A 471 26.07 51.06 28.62
CA LYS A 471 25.21 50.41 29.62
C LYS A 471 26.02 49.53 30.59
N ASN A 472 27.00 48.78 30.10
CA ASN A 472 27.89 47.96 30.93
C ASN A 472 28.83 48.82 31.80
N LYS A 473 29.37 49.94 31.28
CA LYS A 473 30.15 50.90 32.09
C LYS A 473 29.31 51.54 33.20
N GLU A 474 28.03 51.82 32.95
CA GLU A 474 27.11 52.33 33.97
C GLU A 474 26.78 51.27 35.03
N ILE A 475 26.53 50.02 34.65
CA ILE A 475 26.33 48.90 35.59
C ILE A 475 27.57 48.70 36.47
N GLY A 476 28.78 48.78 35.90
CA GLY A 476 30.03 48.74 36.65
C GLY A 476 30.17 49.89 37.66
N LYS A 477 29.87 51.13 37.24
CA LYS A 477 29.85 52.32 38.12
C LYS A 477 28.78 52.24 39.22
N ARG A 478 27.65 51.56 38.98
CA ARG A 478 26.64 51.30 40.02
C ARG A 478 27.15 50.28 41.03
N ARG A 479 27.67 49.13 40.57
CA ARG A 479 28.27 48.10 41.46
C ARG A 479 29.38 48.65 42.36
N SER A 480 30.31 49.45 41.82
CA SER A 480 31.37 50.04 42.66
C SER A 480 30.86 51.07 43.68
N LYS A 481 29.77 51.79 43.38
CA LYS A 481 29.07 52.65 44.36
C LYS A 481 28.31 51.85 45.41
N THR A 482 27.76 50.68 45.07
CA THR A 482 27.11 49.79 46.06
C THR A 482 28.14 49.18 47.01
N ASN A 483 29.27 48.67 46.50
CA ASN A 483 30.32 48.11 47.36
C ASN A 483 30.93 49.19 48.29
N LYS A 484 31.06 50.44 47.83
CA LYS A 484 31.45 51.60 48.69
C LYS A 484 30.34 52.13 49.62
N ARG A 485 29.29 51.35 49.87
CA ARG A 485 28.26 51.58 50.91
C ARG A 485 28.07 50.40 51.84
N ASN A 486 28.69 49.25 51.54
CA ASN A 486 28.64 48.02 52.31
C ASN A 486 30.00 47.69 52.97
N ASN A 487 31.02 48.50 52.65
CA ASN A 487 32.30 48.68 53.32
C ASN A 487 32.41 50.18 53.67
#